data_AF-I6CHT9-F1
#
_entry.id   AF-I6CHT9-F1
#
_cell.length_a   1.000
_cell.length_b   1.000
_cell.length_c   1.000
_cell.angle_alpha   90.00
_cell.angle_beta   90.00
_cell.angle_gamma   90.00
#
_symmetry.space_group_name_H-M   'P 1'
#
loop_
_entity.id
_entity.type
_entity.pdbx_description
1 polymer ?
#
loop_
_entity_poly.entity_id
_entity_poly.type
_entity_poly.pdbx_seq_one_letter_code
_entity_poly.pdbx_strand_id
1 'polypeptide(L)'
;MIQSFLKQVSTKPELIILVLMVMIIAMLIIPLPTYLVDFLIGLNIVLAILVFMGSFYIERILSFSTFPSVLLITTLFRLALSISTSRLILVDADAGKIITTFGQFVIGDSLAVGFVIFSIVTVVQFIVITKGSERVAEVAARFSLDGMPGKQMSIDADLKAGIIDAAGAKERRSILERESQLYGSFDGAMKFIKGDAIAGIIIIFVNLIGGISVGMSQHGMSLSGALSTYTILTIGDGLVSQIPALLISISAGFIVTRVNGDSDNMGRNIMSQIFGNPFVLIVTSALALAIGMLPGFPFLFFPDSSYFDGFILL
;
A
#
# COMPACT_ATOMS: atom_id res chain seq x y z
N MET A 1 13.49 21.28 -25.03
CA MET A 1 13.91 21.74 -23.69
C MET A 1 13.47 20.78 -22.58
N ILE A 2 12.20 20.40 -22.49
CA ILE A 2 11.73 19.38 -21.53
C ILE A 2 12.37 18.00 -21.76
N GLN A 3 12.50 17.56 -23.02
CA GLN A 3 13.13 16.27 -23.33
C GLN A 3 14.64 16.22 -23.06
N SER A 4 15.37 17.34 -23.20
CA SER A 4 16.79 17.39 -22.87
C SER A 4 17.01 17.45 -21.35
N PHE A 5 16.15 18.16 -20.63
CA PHE A 5 16.14 18.17 -19.16
C PHE A 5 15.78 16.79 -18.59
N LEU A 6 14.77 16.10 -19.16
CA LEU A 6 14.42 14.72 -18.80
C LEU A 6 15.58 13.73 -19.05
N LYS A 7 16.32 13.86 -20.17
CA LYS A 7 17.50 13.04 -20.44
C LYS A 7 18.65 13.31 -19.46
N GLN A 8 18.82 14.55 -19.04
CA GLN A 8 19.90 14.96 -18.13
C GLN A 8 19.60 14.63 -16.66
N VAL A 9 18.32 14.65 -16.26
CA VAL A 9 17.83 14.12 -14.98
C VAL A 9 17.92 12.58 -14.96
N SER A 10 17.65 11.90 -16.08
CA SER A 10 17.83 10.45 -16.20
C SER A 10 19.28 9.99 -16.10
N THR A 11 20.27 10.88 -16.34
CA THR A 11 21.70 10.55 -16.16
C THR A 11 22.18 10.62 -14.71
N LYS A 12 21.36 11.12 -13.76
CA LYS A 12 21.68 11.16 -12.32
C LYS A 12 20.43 10.87 -11.46
N PRO A 13 20.04 9.59 -11.30
CA PRO A 13 18.86 9.19 -10.53
C PRO A 13 18.86 9.69 -9.08
N GLU A 14 20.05 9.86 -8.49
CA GLU A 14 20.24 10.40 -7.14
C GLU A 14 19.66 11.81 -6.97
N LEU A 15 19.69 12.64 -8.02
CA LEU A 15 19.10 13.99 -7.99
C LEU A 15 17.58 13.93 -7.84
N ILE A 16 16.91 12.93 -8.41
CA ILE A 16 15.46 12.78 -8.31
C ILE A 16 15.06 12.52 -6.85
N ILE A 17 15.76 11.60 -6.20
CA ILE A 17 15.52 11.26 -4.78
C ILE A 17 15.81 12.47 -3.89
N LEU A 18 16.93 13.17 -4.13
CA LEU A 18 17.29 14.36 -3.36
C LEU A 18 16.26 15.49 -3.52
N VAL A 19 15.83 15.77 -4.75
CA VAL A 19 14.79 16.78 -5.02
C VAL A 19 13.48 16.38 -4.34
N LEU A 20 13.07 15.11 -4.39
CA LEU A 20 11.89 14.62 -3.70
C LEU A 20 12.00 14.80 -2.18
N MET A 21 13.15 14.52 -1.57
CA MET A 21 13.37 14.71 -0.13
C MET A 21 13.33 16.19 0.26
N VAL A 22 14.00 17.06 -0.50
CA VAL A 22 13.96 18.51 -0.28
C VAL A 22 12.54 19.04 -0.43
N MET A 23 11.80 18.54 -1.42
CA MET A 23 10.40 18.87 -1.63
C MET A 23 9.55 18.46 -0.42
N ILE A 24 9.68 17.24 0.09
CA ILE A 24 8.95 16.76 1.29
C ILE A 24 9.19 17.70 2.48
N ILE A 25 10.45 18.09 2.73
CA ILE A 25 10.79 19.04 3.79
C ILE A 25 10.16 20.42 3.53
N ALA A 26 10.24 20.90 2.29
CA ALA A 26 9.67 22.18 1.89
C ALA A 26 8.15 22.22 2.09
N MET A 27 7.43 21.14 1.78
CA MET A 27 5.99 21.03 2.00
C MET A 27 5.58 21.18 3.48
N LEU A 28 6.42 20.73 4.42
CA LEU A 28 6.14 20.88 5.85
C LEU A 28 6.17 22.34 6.31
N ILE A 29 6.97 23.18 5.64
CA ILE A 29 7.21 24.57 6.05
C ILE A 29 6.35 25.52 5.21
N ILE A 30 6.38 25.36 3.89
CA ILE A 30 5.82 26.31 2.92
C ILE A 30 4.36 25.92 2.60
N PRO A 31 3.40 26.85 2.70
CA PRO A 31 2.03 26.60 2.29
C PRO A 31 1.96 26.35 0.78
N LEU A 32 1.31 25.25 0.39
CA LEU A 32 1.16 24.87 -1.01
C LEU A 32 -0.18 25.36 -1.55
N PRO A 33 -0.24 25.85 -2.78
CA PRO A 33 -1.51 26.17 -3.42
C PRO A 33 -2.30 24.88 -3.71
N THR A 34 -3.63 24.97 -3.68
CA THR A 34 -4.54 23.82 -3.83
C THR A 34 -4.32 23.00 -5.10
N TYR A 35 -4.00 23.65 -6.23
CA TYR A 35 -3.70 22.95 -7.49
C TYR A 35 -2.47 22.04 -7.40
N LEU A 36 -1.46 22.46 -6.63
CA LEU A 36 -0.23 21.69 -6.46
C LEU A 36 -0.49 20.51 -5.53
N VAL A 37 -1.29 20.70 -4.49
CA VAL A 37 -1.73 19.61 -3.60
C VAL A 37 -2.51 18.55 -4.37
N ASP A 38 -3.48 18.94 -5.20
CA ASP A 38 -4.22 17.99 -6.05
C ASP A 38 -3.27 17.20 -6.96
N PHE A 39 -2.31 17.87 -7.60
CA PHE A 39 -1.31 17.19 -8.44
C PHE A 39 -0.48 16.17 -7.65
N LEU A 40 -0.02 16.55 -6.44
CA LEU A 40 0.83 15.69 -5.61
C LEU A 40 0.08 14.52 -4.98
N ILE A 41 -1.19 14.71 -4.63
CA ILE A 41 -2.09 13.63 -4.27
C ILE A 41 -2.23 12.63 -5.42
N GLY A 42 -2.50 13.12 -6.63
CA GLY A 42 -2.57 12.28 -7.82
C GLY A 42 -1.27 11.51 -8.06
N LEU A 43 -0.12 12.19 -7.94
CA LEU A 43 1.20 11.57 -8.04
C LEU A 43 1.39 10.49 -6.96
N ASN A 44 0.96 10.73 -5.72
CA ASN A 44 1.06 9.77 -4.63
C ASN A 44 0.27 8.47 -4.92
N ILE A 45 -0.96 8.61 -5.44
CA ILE A 45 -1.78 7.47 -5.85
C ILE A 45 -1.10 6.68 -6.98
N VAL A 46 -0.59 7.38 -8.00
CA VAL A 46 0.12 6.75 -9.13
C VAL A 46 1.37 6.01 -8.64
N LEU A 47 2.15 6.60 -7.74
CA LEU A 47 3.32 5.96 -7.15
C LEU A 47 2.93 4.71 -6.35
N ALA A 48 1.84 4.76 -5.57
CA ALA A 48 1.36 3.60 -4.83
C ALA A 48 0.88 2.47 -5.76
N ILE A 49 0.19 2.80 -6.85
CA ILE A 49 -0.18 1.83 -7.89
C ILE A 49 1.06 1.24 -8.55
N LEU A 50 2.08 2.05 -8.86
CA LEU A 50 3.33 1.58 -9.44
C LEU A 50 4.05 0.60 -8.50
N VAL A 51 4.11 0.91 -7.21
CA VAL A 51 4.70 0.02 -6.18
C VAL A 51 3.90 -1.28 -6.09
N PHE A 52 2.56 -1.20 -6.11
CA PHE A 52 1.67 -2.35 -6.09
C PHE A 52 1.82 -3.25 -7.30
N MET A 53 1.78 -2.69 -8.51
CA MET A 53 2.01 -3.45 -9.73
C MET A 53 3.42 -4.05 -9.74
N GLY A 54 4.43 -3.28 -9.32
CA GLY A 54 5.80 -3.77 -9.18
C GLY A 54 5.89 -5.01 -8.30
N SER A 55 5.13 -5.06 -7.19
CA SER A 55 5.14 -6.21 -6.28
C SER A 55 4.70 -7.54 -6.92
N PHE A 56 3.79 -7.51 -7.90
CA PHE A 56 3.32 -8.72 -8.61
C PHE A 56 4.35 -9.30 -9.59
N TYR A 57 5.10 -8.42 -10.25
CA TYR A 57 6.02 -8.81 -11.34
C TYR A 57 7.44 -9.12 -10.89
N ILE A 58 7.75 -8.96 -9.60
CA ILE A 58 9.03 -9.42 -9.06
C ILE A 58 9.13 -10.93 -9.25
N GLU A 59 10.32 -11.45 -9.54
CA GLU A 59 10.59 -12.90 -9.58
C GLU A 59 11.33 -13.35 -8.31
N ARG A 60 12.26 -12.53 -7.80
CA ARG A 60 13.08 -12.84 -6.62
C ARG A 60 13.03 -11.72 -5.61
N ILE A 61 12.93 -12.02 -4.32
CA ILE A 61 12.83 -10.97 -3.28
C ILE A 61 14.04 -10.01 -3.30
N LEU A 62 15.24 -10.53 -3.60
CA LEU A 62 16.47 -9.75 -3.72
C LEU A 62 16.52 -8.81 -4.93
N SER A 63 15.70 -9.04 -5.97
CA SER A 63 15.64 -8.12 -7.12
C SER A 63 14.97 -6.80 -6.78
N PHE A 64 14.34 -6.70 -5.60
CA PHE A 64 13.75 -5.48 -5.09
C PHE A 64 14.34 -5.07 -3.74
N SER A 65 15.66 -5.16 -3.62
CA SER A 65 16.39 -4.75 -2.42
C SER A 65 16.20 -3.27 -2.04
N THR A 66 15.78 -2.43 -2.97
CA THR A 66 15.45 -1.01 -2.75
C THR A 66 14.04 -0.79 -2.20
N PHE A 67 13.21 -1.82 -2.12
CA PHE A 67 11.81 -1.70 -1.69
C PHE A 67 11.63 -1.05 -0.32
N PRO A 68 12.38 -1.42 0.74
CA PRO A 68 12.25 -0.76 2.04
C PRO A 68 12.50 0.75 1.97
N SER A 69 13.46 1.19 1.14
CA SER A 69 13.74 2.61 0.93
C SER A 69 12.60 3.31 0.18
N VAL A 70 12.02 2.66 -0.83
CA VAL A 70 10.83 3.17 -1.54
C VAL A 70 9.64 3.29 -0.60
N LEU A 71 9.41 2.30 0.28
CA LEU A 71 8.38 2.35 1.32
C LEU A 71 8.57 3.55 2.24
N LEU A 72 9.80 3.78 2.72
CA LEU A 72 10.10 4.89 3.62
C LEU A 72 9.84 6.24 2.95
N ILE A 73 10.35 6.43 1.73
CA ILE A 73 10.18 7.68 0.98
C ILE A 73 8.72 7.95 0.64
N THR A 74 7.98 6.94 0.17
CA THR A 74 6.55 7.09 -0.16
C THR A 74 5.72 7.39 1.09
N THR A 75 6.05 6.78 2.23
CA THR A 75 5.39 7.06 3.51
C THR A 75 5.67 8.50 3.98
N LEU A 76 6.92 8.96 3.92
CA LEU A 76 7.28 10.35 4.24
C LEU A 76 6.55 11.35 3.33
N PHE A 77 6.45 11.03 2.04
CA PHE A 77 5.71 11.85 1.09
C PHE A 77 4.22 11.94 1.44
N ARG A 78 3.59 10.81 1.83
CA ARG A 78 2.20 10.82 2.32
C ARG A 78 2.04 11.68 3.56
N LEU A 79 2.90 11.50 4.56
CA LEU A 79 2.80 12.24 5.82
C LEU A 79 2.93 13.76 5.58
N ALA A 80 3.86 14.18 4.70
CA ALA A 80 3.98 15.58 4.32
C ALA A 80 2.77 16.11 3.56
N LEU A 81 2.15 15.30 2.69
CA LEU A 81 0.88 15.65 2.05
C LEU A 81 -0.23 15.82 3.09
N SER A 82 -0.42 14.87 4.00
CA SER A 82 -1.46 14.94 5.03
C SER A 82 -1.29 16.17 5.94
N ILE A 83 -0.05 16.56 6.26
CA ILE A 83 0.22 17.80 7.02
C ILE A 83 -0.12 19.04 6.18
N SER A 84 0.21 19.04 4.89
CA SER A 84 -0.07 20.15 3.97
C SER A 84 -1.58 20.33 3.73
N THR A 85 -2.31 19.23 3.53
CA THR A 85 -3.77 19.24 3.35
C THR A 85 -4.47 19.65 4.63
N SER A 86 -4.03 19.16 5.80
CA SER A 86 -4.57 19.58 7.10
C SER A 86 -4.46 21.07 7.32
N ARG A 87 -3.33 21.69 6.93
CA ARG A 87 -3.16 23.14 6.99
C ARG A 87 -4.21 23.85 6.14
N LEU A 88 -4.39 23.44 4.88
CA LEU A 88 -5.36 24.02 3.97
C LEU A 88 -6.81 23.85 4.49
N ILE A 89 -7.15 22.67 5.00
CA ILE A 89 -8.45 22.40 5.63
C ILE A 89 -8.69 23.38 6.77
N LEU A 90 -7.73 23.52 7.69
CA LEU A 90 -7.90 24.34 8.89
C LEU A 90 -7.90 25.84 8.61
N VAL A 91 -7.04 26.31 7.70
CA VAL A 91 -6.85 27.75 7.43
C VAL A 91 -7.86 28.28 6.41
N ASP A 92 -8.05 27.57 5.31
CA ASP A 92 -8.80 28.08 4.14
C ASP A 92 -10.17 27.42 3.99
N ALA A 93 -10.49 26.38 4.77
CA ALA A 93 -11.68 25.53 4.60
C ALA A 93 -11.83 25.00 3.16
N ASP A 94 -10.69 24.80 2.48
CA ASP A 94 -10.56 24.21 1.15
C ASP A 94 -9.34 23.30 1.17
N ALA A 95 -9.45 22.09 0.64
CA ALA A 95 -8.37 21.10 0.62
C ALA A 95 -7.95 20.71 -0.81
N GLY A 96 -8.45 21.40 -1.83
CA GLY A 96 -8.32 21.00 -3.21
C GLY A 96 -9.51 20.17 -3.71
N LYS A 97 -9.56 20.01 -5.03
CA LYS A 97 -10.68 19.39 -5.72
C LYS A 97 -10.73 17.89 -5.49
N ILE A 98 -9.58 17.22 -5.42
CA ILE A 98 -9.55 15.76 -5.22
C ILE A 98 -10.18 15.43 -3.86
N ILE A 99 -9.70 16.07 -2.79
CA ILE A 99 -10.22 15.83 -1.44
C ILE A 99 -11.72 16.13 -1.35
N THR A 100 -12.14 17.28 -1.88
CA THR A 100 -13.56 17.68 -1.85
C THR A 100 -14.44 16.67 -2.59
N THR A 101 -13.99 16.20 -3.75
CA THR A 101 -14.73 15.22 -4.57
C THR A 101 -14.84 13.87 -3.85
N PHE A 102 -13.75 13.39 -3.25
CA PHE A 102 -13.76 12.13 -2.49
C PHE A 102 -14.65 12.21 -1.25
N GLY A 103 -14.63 13.34 -0.54
CA GLY A 103 -15.50 13.58 0.61
C GLY A 103 -16.98 13.55 0.23
N GLN A 104 -17.34 14.25 -0.85
CA GLN A 104 -18.71 14.27 -1.38
C GLN A 104 -19.16 12.88 -1.88
N PHE A 105 -18.26 12.12 -2.52
CA PHE A 105 -18.57 10.78 -3.03
C PHE A 105 -18.99 9.81 -1.91
N VAL A 106 -18.35 9.87 -0.73
CA VAL A 106 -18.66 8.96 0.38
C VAL A 106 -19.81 9.44 1.24
N ILE A 107 -19.95 10.75 1.42
CA ILE A 107 -21.04 11.31 2.22
C ILE A 107 -22.38 11.25 1.48
N GLY A 108 -22.35 11.44 0.15
CA GLY A 108 -23.57 11.56 -0.65
C GLY A 108 -24.49 12.64 -0.08
N ASP A 109 -25.75 12.29 0.12
CA ASP A 109 -26.76 13.21 0.68
C ASP A 109 -26.87 13.16 2.21
N SER A 110 -26.15 12.26 2.89
CA SER A 110 -26.29 12.04 4.34
C SER A 110 -24.96 12.03 5.08
N LEU A 111 -24.70 13.14 5.79
CA LEU A 111 -23.52 13.31 6.65
C LEU A 111 -23.37 12.16 7.65
N ALA A 112 -24.47 11.70 8.25
CA ALA A 112 -24.45 10.60 9.21
C ALA A 112 -23.99 9.28 8.57
N VAL A 113 -24.51 8.95 7.38
CA VAL A 113 -24.11 7.73 6.66
C VAL A 113 -22.64 7.82 6.24
N GLY A 114 -22.22 8.97 5.72
CA GLY A 114 -20.83 9.22 5.35
C GLY A 114 -19.87 9.03 6.52
N PHE A 115 -20.22 9.55 7.71
CA PHE A 115 -19.42 9.37 8.92
C PHE A 115 -19.31 7.90 9.34
N VAL A 116 -20.40 7.12 9.26
CA VAL A 116 -20.40 5.69 9.56
C VAL A 116 -19.52 4.92 8.59
N ILE A 117 -19.67 5.14 7.28
CA ILE A 117 -18.85 4.48 6.25
C ILE A 117 -17.37 4.81 6.46
N PHE A 118 -17.05 6.08 6.64
CA PHE A 118 -15.68 6.53 6.89
C PHE A 118 -15.07 5.91 8.16
N SER A 119 -15.85 5.80 9.24
CA SER A 119 -15.40 5.16 10.48
C SER A 119 -15.08 3.68 10.24
N ILE A 120 -15.93 2.96 9.50
CA ILE A 120 -15.71 1.56 9.15
C ILE A 120 -14.43 1.41 8.33
N VAL A 121 -14.26 2.19 7.26
CA VAL A 121 -13.08 2.11 6.38
C VAL A 121 -11.81 2.42 7.18
N THR A 122 -11.83 3.45 8.02
CA THR A 122 -10.68 3.84 8.86
C THR A 122 -10.30 2.72 9.84
N VAL A 123 -11.29 2.09 10.48
CA VAL A 123 -11.06 0.96 11.40
C VAL A 123 -10.49 -0.25 10.66
N VAL A 124 -11.06 -0.62 9.50
CA VAL A 124 -10.58 -1.73 8.68
C VAL A 124 -9.15 -1.47 8.19
N GLN A 125 -8.86 -0.25 7.72
CA GLN A 125 -7.52 0.15 7.29
C GLN A 125 -6.48 -0.01 8.40
N PHE A 126 -6.81 0.41 9.62
CA PHE A 126 -5.85 0.35 10.73
C PHE A 126 -5.73 -1.06 11.33
N ILE A 127 -6.85 -1.65 11.73
CA ILE A 127 -6.86 -2.91 12.49
C ILE A 127 -6.56 -4.10 11.59
N VAL A 128 -7.16 -4.17 10.41
CA VAL A 128 -7.05 -5.35 9.55
C VAL A 128 -5.82 -5.22 8.65
N ILE A 129 -5.72 -4.13 7.91
CA ILE A 129 -4.69 -3.99 6.87
C ILE A 129 -3.34 -3.61 7.48
N THR A 130 -3.27 -2.49 8.20
CA THR A 130 -1.98 -1.98 8.68
C THR A 130 -1.37 -2.93 9.72
N LYS A 131 -2.11 -3.26 10.78
CA LYS A 131 -1.63 -4.20 11.81
C LYS A 131 -1.44 -5.63 11.28
N GLY A 132 -2.30 -6.06 10.35
CA GLY A 132 -2.16 -7.38 9.71
C GLY A 132 -0.87 -7.47 8.90
N SER A 133 -0.61 -6.51 8.02
CA SER A 133 0.62 -6.45 7.22
C SER A 133 1.87 -6.29 8.10
N GLU A 134 1.81 -5.49 9.17
CA GLU A 134 2.91 -5.37 10.15
C GLU A 134 3.25 -6.73 10.76
N ARG A 135 2.25 -7.45 11.28
CA ARG A 135 2.44 -8.77 11.90
C ARG A 135 3.05 -9.77 10.93
N VAL A 136 2.54 -9.82 9.70
CA VAL A 136 3.04 -10.72 8.65
C VAL A 136 4.50 -10.40 8.33
N ALA A 137 4.82 -9.11 8.17
CA ALA A 137 6.19 -8.66 7.91
C ALA A 137 7.16 -8.96 9.05
N GLU A 138 6.79 -8.63 10.29
CA GLU A 138 7.60 -8.87 11.49
C GLU A 138 7.91 -10.36 11.65
N VAL A 139 6.88 -11.20 11.57
CA VAL A 139 7.00 -12.65 11.78
C VAL A 139 7.85 -13.29 10.68
N ALA A 140 7.63 -12.94 9.42
CA ALA A 140 8.38 -13.49 8.31
C ALA A 140 9.84 -13.01 8.28
N ALA A 141 10.08 -11.72 8.57
CA ALA A 141 11.44 -11.20 8.70
C ALA A 141 12.18 -11.90 9.85
N ARG A 142 11.54 -12.03 11.01
CA ARG A 142 12.11 -12.71 12.16
C ARG A 142 12.43 -14.17 11.87
N PHE A 143 11.50 -14.95 11.34
CA PHE A 143 11.77 -16.36 11.02
C PHE A 143 12.85 -16.53 9.94
N SER A 144 12.87 -15.63 8.95
CA SER A 144 13.91 -15.64 7.92
C SER A 144 15.29 -15.31 8.50
N LEU A 145 15.37 -14.38 9.45
CA LEU A 145 16.59 -14.02 10.17
C LEU A 145 17.05 -15.12 11.14
N ASP A 146 16.13 -15.72 11.90
CA ASP A 146 16.41 -16.82 12.84
C ASP A 146 16.92 -18.07 12.09
N GLY A 147 16.52 -18.27 10.83
CA GLY A 147 17.00 -19.34 9.96
C GLY A 147 18.39 -19.13 9.34
N MET A 148 18.99 -17.93 9.46
CA MET A 148 20.25 -17.63 8.77
C MET A 148 21.47 -18.41 9.26
N PRO A 149 21.68 -18.62 10.57
CA PRO A 149 22.77 -19.48 11.04
C PRO A 149 22.70 -20.89 10.43
N GLY A 150 21.49 -21.45 10.28
CA GLY A 150 21.29 -22.74 9.63
C GLY A 150 21.72 -22.72 8.15
N LYS A 151 21.33 -21.68 7.40
CA LYS A 151 21.79 -21.49 6.01
C LYS A 151 23.31 -21.31 5.92
N GLN A 152 23.94 -20.57 6.86
CA GLN A 152 25.40 -20.43 6.93
C GLN A 152 26.09 -21.77 7.18
N MET A 153 25.61 -22.54 8.16
CA MET A 153 26.14 -23.86 8.48
C MET A 153 26.01 -24.83 7.30
N SER A 154 24.91 -24.76 6.54
CA SER A 154 24.73 -25.55 5.32
C SER A 154 25.78 -25.19 4.25
N ILE A 155 26.11 -23.91 4.07
CA ILE A 155 27.16 -23.48 3.14
C ILE A 155 28.54 -24.02 3.60
N ASP A 156 28.81 -23.98 4.90
CA ASP A 156 30.05 -24.49 5.48
C ASP A 156 30.16 -26.02 5.36
N ALA A 157 29.04 -26.72 5.52
CA ALA A 157 28.97 -28.17 5.32
C ALA A 157 29.20 -28.54 3.85
N ASP A 158 28.57 -27.83 2.90
CA ASP A 158 28.76 -28.04 1.47
C ASP A 158 30.22 -27.80 1.04
N LEU A 159 30.86 -26.77 1.57
CA LEU A 159 32.27 -26.46 1.29
C LEU A 159 33.20 -27.55 1.84
N LYS A 160 32.93 -28.04 3.06
CA LYS A 160 33.71 -29.13 3.68
C LYS A 160 33.50 -30.46 2.96
N ALA A 161 32.29 -30.71 2.44
CA ALA A 161 31.95 -31.89 1.67
C ALA A 161 32.47 -31.84 0.22
N GLY A 162 33.03 -30.71 -0.23
CA GLY A 162 33.52 -30.53 -1.59
C GLY A 162 32.41 -30.39 -2.64
N ILE A 163 31.16 -30.15 -2.22
CA ILE A 163 30.02 -29.89 -3.13
C ILE A 163 30.16 -28.53 -3.81
N ILE A 164 30.72 -27.56 -3.09
CA ILE A 164 31.03 -26.21 -3.59
C ILE A 164 32.49 -25.86 -3.31
N ASP A 165 33.05 -24.98 -4.13
CA ASP A 165 34.38 -24.42 -3.95
C ASP A 165 34.36 -23.13 -3.09
N ALA A 166 35.55 -22.59 -2.79
CA ALA A 166 35.67 -21.37 -1.99
C ALA A 166 35.01 -20.15 -2.65
N ALA A 167 35.01 -20.09 -3.98
CA ALA A 167 34.37 -19.02 -4.74
C ALA A 167 32.83 -19.09 -4.62
N GLY A 168 32.25 -20.28 -4.82
CA GLY A 168 30.82 -20.53 -4.66
C GLY A 168 30.34 -20.32 -3.22
N ALA A 169 31.14 -20.73 -2.23
CA ALA A 169 30.84 -20.45 -0.82
C ALA A 169 30.81 -18.94 -0.52
N LYS A 170 31.75 -18.17 -1.09
CA LYS A 170 31.79 -16.70 -0.97
C LYS A 170 30.56 -16.05 -1.60
N GLU A 171 30.16 -16.49 -2.80
CA GLU A 171 28.96 -15.98 -3.48
C GLU A 171 27.69 -16.26 -2.69
N ARG A 172 27.48 -17.50 -2.24
CA ARG A 172 26.30 -17.88 -1.42
C ARG A 172 26.24 -17.09 -0.10
N ARG A 173 27.38 -16.87 0.56
CA ARG A 173 27.44 -16.03 1.77
C ARG A 173 27.07 -14.57 1.47
N SER A 174 27.53 -14.01 0.35
CA SER A 174 27.15 -12.64 -0.05
C SER A 174 25.65 -12.51 -0.34
N ILE A 175 25.05 -13.53 -0.97
CA ILE A 175 23.58 -13.58 -1.17
C ILE A 175 22.86 -13.61 0.16
N LEU A 176 23.32 -14.45 1.10
CA LEU A 176 22.71 -14.57 2.43
C LEU A 176 22.84 -13.28 3.25
N GLU A 177 23.97 -12.58 3.16
CA GLU A 177 24.18 -11.28 3.79
C GLU A 177 23.19 -10.23 3.25
N ARG A 178 22.99 -10.18 1.92
CA ARG A 178 21.99 -9.29 1.30
C ARG A 178 20.57 -9.64 1.71
N GLU A 179 20.24 -10.93 1.84
CA GLU A 179 18.95 -11.40 2.37
C GLU A 179 18.75 -10.92 3.82
N SER A 180 19.80 -10.98 4.65
CA SER A 180 19.77 -10.50 6.04
C SER A 180 19.48 -9.02 6.12
N GLN A 181 20.23 -8.22 5.36
CA GLN A 181 20.08 -6.77 5.33
C GLN A 181 18.69 -6.38 4.81
N LEU A 182 18.16 -7.10 3.82
CA LEU A 182 16.83 -6.85 3.27
C LEU A 182 15.74 -7.06 4.32
N TYR A 183 15.70 -8.23 4.97
CA TYR A 183 14.69 -8.52 6.00
C TYR A 183 14.81 -7.57 7.21
N GLY A 184 16.03 -7.23 7.63
CA GLY A 184 16.25 -6.25 8.70
C GLY A 184 15.76 -4.85 8.34
N SER A 185 16.03 -4.39 7.11
CA SER A 185 15.55 -3.08 6.62
C SER A 185 14.03 -3.06 6.44
N PHE A 186 13.44 -4.20 6.05
CA PHE A 186 12.02 -4.35 5.85
C PHE A 186 11.23 -4.25 7.16
N ASP A 187 11.68 -4.93 8.23
CA ASP A 187 11.08 -4.81 9.57
C ASP A 187 11.07 -3.35 10.06
N GLY A 188 12.19 -2.64 9.85
CA GLY A 188 12.28 -1.21 10.16
C GLY A 188 11.29 -0.34 9.37
N ALA A 189 11.21 -0.53 8.05
CA ALA A 189 10.28 0.22 7.20
C ALA A 189 8.81 -0.02 7.58
N MET A 190 8.45 -1.24 7.97
CA MET A 190 7.07 -1.58 8.37
C MET A 190 6.64 -0.91 9.68
N LYS A 191 7.55 -0.77 10.65
CA LYS A 191 7.30 0.02 11.87
C LYS A 191 7.02 1.49 11.54
N PHE A 192 7.66 2.03 10.50
CA PHE A 192 7.41 3.39 10.03
C PHE A 192 6.01 3.55 9.40
N ILE A 193 5.59 2.60 8.57
CA ILE A 193 4.23 2.57 7.98
C ILE A 193 3.16 2.50 9.06
N LYS A 194 3.37 1.73 10.13
CA LYS A 194 2.47 1.70 11.29
C LYS A 194 2.38 3.07 11.96
N GLY A 195 3.52 3.73 12.18
CA GLY A 195 3.58 5.07 12.76
C GLY A 195 2.78 6.08 11.94
N ASP A 196 2.89 6.01 10.62
CA ASP A 196 2.11 6.85 9.70
C ASP A 196 0.60 6.60 9.79
N ALA A 197 0.15 5.33 9.87
CA ALA A 197 -1.26 5.04 10.03
C ALA A 197 -1.85 5.58 11.35
N ILE A 198 -1.07 5.54 12.44
CA ILE A 198 -1.45 6.16 13.71
C ILE A 198 -1.53 7.69 13.55
N ALA A 199 -0.54 8.29 12.91
CA ALA A 199 -0.54 9.73 12.63
C ALA A 199 -1.75 10.15 11.78
N GLY A 200 -2.13 9.37 10.77
CA GLY A 200 -3.31 9.60 9.95
C GLY A 200 -4.61 9.64 10.77
N ILE A 201 -4.79 8.73 11.72
CA ILE A 201 -5.95 8.76 12.64
C ILE A 201 -5.93 10.02 13.49
N ILE A 202 -4.77 10.42 14.03
CA ILE A 202 -4.64 11.64 14.82
C ILE A 202 -4.99 12.87 13.98
N ILE A 203 -4.51 12.93 12.73
CA ILE A 203 -4.80 14.02 11.78
C ILE A 203 -6.31 14.13 11.53
N ILE A 204 -7.01 13.01 11.35
CA ILE A 204 -8.48 12.99 11.20
C ILE A 204 -9.17 13.67 12.39
N PHE A 205 -8.78 13.32 13.63
CA PHE A 205 -9.36 13.94 14.82
C PHE A 205 -9.03 15.43 14.93
N VAL A 206 -7.79 15.81 14.62
CA VAL A 206 -7.35 17.21 14.64
C VAL A 206 -8.10 18.03 13.59
N ASN A 207 -8.27 17.52 12.38
CA ASN A 207 -8.97 18.22 11.30
C ASN A 207 -10.46 18.36 11.59
N LEU A 208 -11.10 17.33 12.17
CA LEU A 208 -12.51 17.40 12.52
C LEU A 208 -12.74 18.37 13.68
N ILE A 209 -12.09 18.17 14.83
CA ILE A 209 -12.34 18.96 16.05
C ILE A 209 -11.76 20.37 15.92
N GLY A 210 -10.51 20.47 15.47
CA GLY A 210 -9.82 21.73 15.22
C GLY A 210 -10.52 22.52 14.13
N GLY A 211 -10.94 21.85 13.06
CA GLY A 211 -11.65 22.48 11.95
C GLY A 211 -12.99 23.08 12.37
N ILE A 212 -13.83 22.33 13.09
CA ILE A 212 -15.10 22.87 13.62
C ILE A 212 -14.84 24.08 14.52
N SER A 213 -13.83 23.99 15.39
CA SER A 213 -13.47 25.08 16.32
C SER A 213 -13.02 26.34 15.57
N VAL A 214 -12.16 26.19 14.55
CA VAL A 214 -11.65 27.29 13.72
C VAL A 214 -12.75 27.85 12.82
N GLY A 215 -13.60 26.99 12.26
CA GLY A 215 -14.76 27.38 11.45
C GLY A 215 -15.73 28.27 12.22
N MET A 216 -16.03 27.92 13.47
CA MET A 216 -16.92 28.71 14.32
C MET A 216 -16.26 30.00 14.84
N SER A 217 -15.00 29.93 15.28
CA SER A 217 -14.32 31.07 15.93
C SER A 217 -13.74 32.09 14.96
N GLN A 218 -13.16 31.65 13.84
CA GLN A 218 -12.45 32.52 12.90
C GLN A 218 -13.26 32.78 11.63
N HIS A 219 -13.99 31.79 11.12
CA HIS A 219 -14.77 31.91 9.88
C HIS A 219 -16.24 32.31 10.12
N GLY A 220 -16.66 32.48 11.38
CA GLY A 220 -18.03 32.88 11.73
C GLY A 220 -19.11 31.89 11.28
N MET A 221 -18.74 30.63 11.02
CA MET A 221 -19.67 29.60 10.56
C MET A 221 -20.61 29.18 11.69
N SER A 222 -21.86 28.86 11.33
CA SER A 222 -22.76 28.16 12.27
C SER A 222 -22.22 26.76 12.56
N LEU A 223 -22.54 26.19 13.73
CA LEU A 223 -22.11 24.84 14.11
C LEU A 223 -22.47 23.81 13.02
N SER A 224 -23.65 23.91 12.44
CA SER A 224 -24.10 23.02 11.36
C SER A 224 -23.28 23.20 10.08
N GLY A 225 -22.97 24.45 9.68
CA GLY A 225 -22.15 24.72 8.50
C GLY A 225 -20.70 24.27 8.68
N ALA A 226 -20.13 24.49 9.87
CA ALA A 226 -18.79 24.02 10.21
C ALA A 226 -18.73 22.48 10.24
N LEU A 227 -19.71 21.82 10.86
CA LEU A 227 -19.81 20.36 10.86
C LEU A 227 -19.87 19.81 9.44
N SER A 228 -20.72 20.36 8.57
CA SER A 228 -20.83 19.89 7.18
C SER A 228 -19.51 20.05 6.43
N THR A 229 -18.94 21.24 6.42
CA THR A 229 -17.72 21.56 5.66
C THR A 229 -16.53 20.74 6.13
N TYR A 230 -16.20 20.81 7.42
CA TYR A 230 -15.02 20.15 7.95
C TYR A 230 -15.17 18.62 8.02
N THR A 231 -16.39 18.09 8.14
CA THR A 231 -16.60 16.64 7.99
C THR A 231 -16.34 16.19 6.56
N ILE A 232 -16.85 16.91 5.55
CA ILE A 232 -16.60 16.58 4.13
C ILE A 232 -15.10 16.59 3.82
N LEU A 233 -14.40 17.65 4.22
CA LEU A 233 -12.98 17.79 3.95
C LEU A 233 -12.14 16.76 4.70
N THR A 234 -12.45 16.50 5.98
CA THR A 234 -11.71 15.52 6.79
C THR A 234 -11.92 14.09 6.28
N ILE A 235 -13.16 13.73 5.93
CA ILE A 235 -13.46 12.41 5.35
C ILE A 235 -12.76 12.26 4.00
N GLY A 236 -12.82 13.29 3.15
CA GLY A 236 -12.12 13.29 1.86
C GLY A 236 -10.62 13.09 2.00
N ASP A 237 -9.96 13.84 2.89
CA ASP A 237 -8.51 13.75 3.13
C ASP A 237 -8.12 12.37 3.69
N GLY A 238 -8.91 11.87 4.64
CA GLY A 238 -8.74 10.53 5.20
C GLY A 238 -8.85 9.44 4.13
N LEU A 239 -9.86 9.48 3.27
CA LEU A 239 -10.05 8.45 2.22
C LEU A 239 -8.96 8.51 1.15
N VAL A 240 -8.60 9.71 0.70
CA VAL A 240 -7.56 9.91 -0.30
C VAL A 240 -6.21 9.39 0.19
N SER A 241 -5.87 9.61 1.46
CA SER A 241 -4.63 9.10 2.06
C SER A 241 -4.65 7.59 2.32
N GLN A 242 -5.84 7.00 2.50
CA GLN A 242 -6.00 5.55 2.73
C GLN A 242 -5.74 4.70 1.48
N ILE A 243 -6.08 5.16 0.28
CA ILE A 243 -5.89 4.38 -0.96
C ILE A 243 -4.40 4.03 -1.18
N PRO A 244 -3.46 5.00 -1.17
CA PRO A 244 -2.03 4.70 -1.26
C PRO A 244 -1.54 3.81 -0.12
N ALA A 245 -2.05 4.02 1.10
CA ALA A 245 -1.68 3.22 2.26
C ALA A 245 -2.05 1.75 2.11
N LEU A 246 -3.29 1.48 1.68
CA LEU A 246 -3.78 0.14 1.37
C LEU A 246 -2.88 -0.55 0.33
N LEU A 247 -2.66 0.10 -0.82
CA LEU A 247 -1.86 -0.46 -1.91
C LEU A 247 -0.45 -0.81 -1.46
N ILE A 248 0.21 0.11 -0.73
CA ILE A 248 1.55 -0.09 -0.20
C ILE A 248 1.59 -1.23 0.84
N SER A 249 0.63 -1.28 1.77
CA SER A 249 0.55 -2.33 2.79
C SER A 249 0.31 -3.72 2.20
N ILE A 250 -0.49 -3.83 1.13
CA ILE A 250 -0.69 -5.10 0.41
C ILE A 250 0.58 -5.47 -0.36
N SER A 251 1.22 -4.51 -1.03
CA SER A 251 2.48 -4.73 -1.76
C SER A 251 3.57 -5.31 -0.84
N ALA A 252 3.69 -4.75 0.36
CA ALA A 252 4.60 -5.22 1.37
C ALA A 252 4.26 -6.65 1.82
N GLY A 253 2.98 -6.93 2.04
CA GLY A 253 2.50 -8.28 2.35
C GLY A 253 2.90 -9.31 1.28
N PHE A 254 2.67 -9.00 0.00
CA PHE A 254 3.01 -9.91 -1.11
C PHE A 254 4.50 -10.17 -1.25
N ILE A 255 5.35 -9.17 -1.02
CA ILE A 255 6.80 -9.33 -1.11
C ILE A 255 7.31 -10.25 0.00
N VAL A 256 6.76 -10.11 1.21
CA VAL A 256 7.17 -10.90 2.38
C VAL A 256 6.68 -12.34 2.32
N THR A 257 5.46 -12.57 1.85
CA THR A 257 4.88 -13.92 1.81
C THR A 257 5.38 -14.74 0.63
N ARG A 258 6.21 -14.15 -0.23
CA ARG A 258 6.81 -14.86 -1.35
C ARG A 258 7.86 -15.84 -0.89
N VAL A 259 7.73 -17.09 -1.35
CA VAL A 259 8.71 -18.14 -1.10
C VAL A 259 9.90 -17.97 -2.06
N ASN A 260 11.11 -17.97 -1.50
CA ASN A 260 12.34 -17.98 -2.29
C ASN A 260 12.47 -19.32 -3.02
N GLY A 261 12.45 -19.32 -4.37
CA GLY A 261 12.69 -20.52 -5.18
C GLY A 261 11.84 -20.64 -6.44
N ASP A 262 10.69 -19.95 -6.50
CA ASP A 262 9.86 -19.94 -7.70
C ASP A 262 10.38 -18.93 -8.73
N SER A 263 10.61 -19.38 -9.97
CA SER A 263 10.99 -18.53 -11.10
C SER A 263 9.81 -17.79 -11.73
N ASP A 264 8.58 -18.19 -11.42
CA ASP A 264 7.37 -17.61 -11.98
C ASP A 264 6.83 -16.46 -11.12
N ASN A 265 6.08 -15.57 -11.77
CA ASN A 265 5.38 -14.49 -11.07
C ASN A 265 4.27 -15.04 -10.14
N MET A 266 3.96 -14.31 -9.07
CA MET A 266 3.01 -14.75 -8.04
C MET A 266 1.63 -15.06 -8.62
N GLY A 267 1.17 -14.25 -9.58
CA GLY A 267 -0.12 -14.44 -10.24
C GLY A 267 -0.22 -15.77 -10.97
N ARG A 268 0.84 -16.16 -11.70
CA ARG A 268 0.90 -17.44 -12.42
C ARG A 268 0.91 -18.62 -11.45
N ASN A 269 1.61 -18.52 -10.33
CA ASN A 269 1.63 -19.58 -9.31
C ASN A 269 0.26 -19.75 -8.63
N ILE A 270 -0.41 -18.64 -8.30
CA ILE A 270 -1.76 -18.69 -7.74
C ILE A 270 -2.73 -19.33 -8.74
N MET A 271 -2.68 -18.91 -10.01
CA MET A 271 -3.53 -19.48 -11.05
C MET A 271 -3.25 -20.96 -11.28
N SER A 272 -1.99 -21.36 -11.39
CA SER A 272 -1.63 -22.76 -11.61
C SER A 272 -1.98 -23.64 -10.41
N GLN A 273 -1.93 -23.14 -9.18
CA GLN A 273 -2.28 -23.91 -7.99
C GLN A 273 -3.79 -24.01 -7.77
N ILE A 274 -4.55 -22.91 -7.98
CA ILE A 274 -6.01 -22.90 -7.81
C ILE A 274 -6.68 -23.71 -8.93
N PHE A 275 -6.25 -23.51 -10.18
CA PHE A 275 -6.87 -24.14 -11.35
C PHE A 275 -6.18 -25.44 -11.78
N GLY A 276 -5.00 -25.78 -11.23
CA GLY A 276 -4.26 -26.98 -11.60
C GLY A 276 -4.84 -28.30 -11.07
N ASN A 277 -5.89 -28.27 -10.26
CA ASN A 277 -6.57 -29.46 -9.77
C ASN A 277 -8.01 -29.56 -10.31
N PRO A 278 -8.22 -30.31 -11.41
CA PRO A 278 -9.54 -30.49 -12.03
C PRO A 278 -10.60 -31.02 -11.06
N PHE A 279 -10.22 -31.87 -10.10
CA PHE A 279 -11.16 -32.41 -9.12
C PHE A 279 -11.71 -31.33 -8.19
N VAL A 280 -10.84 -30.41 -7.72
CA VAL A 280 -11.26 -29.27 -6.89
C VAL A 280 -12.22 -28.38 -7.68
N LEU A 281 -11.92 -28.07 -8.94
CA LEU A 281 -12.78 -27.26 -9.80
C LEU A 281 -14.17 -27.88 -10.02
N ILE A 282 -14.24 -29.19 -10.25
CA ILE A 282 -15.51 -29.91 -10.43
C ILE A 282 -16.35 -29.85 -9.15
N VAL A 283 -15.75 -30.12 -7.99
CA VAL A 283 -16.45 -30.08 -6.69
C VAL A 283 -16.93 -28.67 -6.37
N THR A 284 -16.09 -27.65 -6.58
CA THR A 284 -16.49 -26.25 -6.40
C THR A 284 -17.64 -25.86 -7.31
N SER A 285 -17.62 -26.28 -8.58
CA SER A 285 -18.70 -25.97 -9.54
C SER A 285 -20.02 -26.63 -9.15
N ALA A 286 -19.99 -27.89 -8.70
CA ALA A 286 -21.18 -28.59 -8.23
C ALA A 286 -21.79 -27.94 -6.97
N LEU A 287 -20.95 -27.54 -6.01
CA LEU A 287 -21.38 -26.80 -4.81
C LEU A 287 -21.95 -25.44 -5.16
N ALA A 288 -21.32 -24.72 -6.09
CA ALA A 288 -21.76 -23.41 -6.51
C ALA A 288 -23.15 -23.51 -7.19
N LEU A 289 -23.37 -24.49 -8.07
CA LEU A 289 -24.69 -24.77 -8.66
C LEU A 289 -25.74 -25.12 -7.60
N ALA A 290 -25.40 -25.93 -6.60
CA ALA A 290 -26.32 -26.27 -5.51
C ALA A 290 -26.75 -25.04 -4.69
N ILE A 291 -25.82 -24.11 -4.44
CA ILE A 291 -26.12 -22.83 -3.77
C ILE A 291 -26.98 -21.94 -4.68
N GLY A 292 -26.70 -21.89 -5.98
CA GLY A 292 -27.49 -21.13 -6.94
C GLY A 292 -28.96 -21.57 -7.01
N MET A 293 -29.24 -22.86 -6.79
CA MET A 293 -30.61 -23.40 -6.76
C MET A 293 -31.40 -23.06 -5.48
N LEU A 294 -30.78 -22.42 -4.47
CA LEU A 294 -31.48 -22.02 -3.25
C LEU A 294 -32.43 -20.83 -3.51
N PRO A 295 -33.68 -20.89 -3.04
CA PRO A 295 -34.66 -19.82 -3.25
C PRO A 295 -34.18 -18.53 -2.58
N GLY A 296 -34.09 -17.45 -3.35
CA GLY A 296 -33.60 -16.13 -2.91
C GLY A 296 -32.19 -15.78 -3.36
N PHE A 297 -31.43 -16.71 -3.98
CA PHE A 297 -30.14 -16.41 -4.61
C PHE A 297 -30.31 -15.94 -6.07
N PRO A 298 -29.56 -14.91 -6.52
CA PRO A 298 -29.61 -14.45 -7.91
C PRO A 298 -28.96 -15.48 -8.84
N PHE A 299 -29.77 -16.27 -9.55
CA PHE A 299 -29.32 -17.32 -10.48
C PHE A 299 -28.48 -16.79 -11.67
N LEU A 300 -28.57 -15.48 -11.95
CA LEU A 300 -27.93 -14.79 -13.09
C LEU A 300 -26.40 -14.75 -13.08
N PHE A 301 -25.73 -15.09 -11.97
CA PHE A 301 -24.26 -15.16 -11.91
C PHE A 301 -23.70 -16.58 -12.10
N PHE A 302 -24.57 -17.59 -12.26
CA PHE A 302 -24.17 -18.95 -12.58
C PHE A 302 -24.26 -19.15 -14.09
N PRO A 303 -23.13 -19.26 -14.81
CA PRO A 303 -23.19 -19.51 -16.24
C PRO A 303 -23.84 -20.88 -16.46
N ASP A 304 -24.81 -20.93 -17.38
CA ASP A 304 -25.31 -22.18 -17.93
C ASP A 304 -24.12 -23.07 -18.31
N SER A 305 -24.24 -24.37 -18.00
CA SER A 305 -23.19 -25.39 -18.12
C SER A 305 -22.53 -25.50 -19.50
N SER A 306 -23.07 -24.85 -20.53
CA SER A 306 -22.56 -24.81 -21.90
C SER A 306 -21.36 -23.89 -22.12
N TYR A 307 -21.07 -22.94 -21.22
CA TYR A 307 -19.88 -22.06 -21.33
C TYR A 307 -18.63 -22.61 -20.59
N PHE A 308 -18.77 -23.69 -19.82
CA PHE A 308 -17.71 -24.22 -18.97
C PHE A 308 -16.63 -25.01 -19.76
N ASP A 309 -17.00 -25.60 -20.91
CA ASP A 309 -16.06 -26.33 -21.77
C ASP A 309 -14.98 -25.42 -22.40
N GLY A 310 -15.24 -24.11 -22.50
CA GLY A 310 -14.26 -23.14 -23.03
C GLY A 310 -13.20 -22.69 -22.02
N PHE A 311 -13.46 -22.83 -20.71
CA PHE A 311 -12.55 -22.35 -19.65
C PHE A 311 -11.56 -23.42 -19.19
N ILE A 312 -11.81 -24.69 -19.49
CA ILE A 312 -10.92 -25.83 -19.16
C ILE A 312 -9.80 -26.01 -20.21
N LEU A 313 -9.87 -25.31 -21.35
CA LEU A 313 -8.92 -25.43 -22.47
C LEU A 313 -8.00 -24.22 -22.71
N LEU A 314 -7.91 -23.27 -21.77
CA LEU A 314 -6.93 -22.17 -21.75
C LEU A 314 -6.03 -22.26 -20.52
#